data_AF-A0A527YQ12-F1
#
_entry.id   AF-A0A527YQ12-F1
#
_cell.length_a   1.000
_cell.length_b   1.000
_cell.length_c   1.000
_cell.angle_alpha   90.00
_cell.angle_beta   90.00
_cell.angle_gamma   90.00
#
_symmetry.space_group_name_H-M   'P 1'
#
loop_
_entity.id
_entity.type
_entity.pdbx_description
1 polymer ?
#
loop_
_entity_poly.entity_id
_entity_poly.type
_entity_poly.pdbx_seq_one_letter_code
_entity_poly.pdbx_strand_id
1 'polypeptide(L)' 'VLTVGTLFGASGAANAQQTTASSNRIWQALKGDVFGDRAILVDSGVVTIEAPKRAQDAAIVPVDIYIDPAKA' A
#
# COMPACT_ATOMS: atom_id res chain seq x y z
N VAL A 1 -27.77 43.86 13.63
CA VAL A 1 -28.17 42.45 13.74
C VAL A 1 -27.02 41.62 13.18
N LEU A 2 -26.25 40.96 14.04
CA LEU A 2 -25.00 40.28 13.67
C LEU A 2 -25.05 38.87 14.26
N THR A 3 -25.26 37.86 13.42
CA THR A 3 -25.23 36.45 13.85
C THR A 3 -24.19 35.74 13.01
N VAL A 4 -22.98 35.64 13.55
CA VAL A 4 -21.92 34.76 13.03
C VAL A 4 -22.19 33.37 13.60
N GLY A 5 -22.77 32.49 12.80
CA GLY A 5 -22.94 31.08 13.15
C GLY A 5 -21.65 30.32 12.84
N THR A 6 -20.88 30.00 13.87
CA THR A 6 -19.67 29.16 13.76
C THR A 6 -20.11 27.69 13.58
N LEU A 7 -20.02 27.17 12.36
CA LEU A 7 -20.22 25.74 12.10
C LEU A 7 -18.95 24.98 12.54
N PHE A 8 -19.04 24.27 13.66
CA PHE A 8 -18.05 23.30 14.11
C PHE A 8 -17.97 22.14 13.11
N GLY A 9 -16.88 22.06 12.35
CA GLY A 9 -16.56 20.92 11.50
C GLY A 9 -16.12 19.73 12.37
N ALA A 10 -17.00 18.74 12.54
CA ALA A 10 -16.60 17.44 13.06
C ALA A 10 -15.85 16.68 11.96
N SER A 11 -14.52 16.78 11.95
CA SER A 11 -13.65 15.94 11.12
C SER A 11 -13.72 14.50 11.65
N GLY A 12 -14.59 13.68 11.08
CA GLY A 12 -14.61 12.25 11.33
C GLY A 12 -13.30 11.60 10.88
N ALA A 13 -12.72 10.73 11.71
CA ALA A 13 -11.50 10.01 11.37
C ALA A 13 -11.76 9.07 10.17
N ALA A 14 -11.09 9.34 9.05
CA ALA A 14 -11.09 8.46 7.88
C ALA A 14 -10.31 7.17 8.19
N ASN A 15 -11.03 6.10 8.55
CA ASN A 15 -10.46 4.79 8.90
C ASN A 15 -10.52 3.80 7.73
N ALA A 16 -9.95 4.15 6.57
CA ALA A 16 -9.89 3.26 5.40
C ALA A 16 -8.62 2.39 5.34
N GLN A 17 -7.71 2.49 6.31
CA GLN A 17 -6.43 1.78 6.24
C GLN A 17 -6.63 0.29 6.55
N GLN A 18 -6.34 -0.59 5.59
CA GLN A 18 -6.27 -2.03 5.85
C GLN A 18 -5.22 -2.33 6.93
N THR A 19 -5.61 -3.13 7.92
CA THR A 19 -4.67 -3.58 8.96
C THR A 19 -3.70 -4.61 8.39
N THR A 20 -2.44 -4.58 8.85
CA THR A 20 -1.39 -5.54 8.48
C THR A 20 -1.85 -7.00 8.57
N ALA A 21 -2.69 -7.33 9.56
CA ALA A 21 -3.22 -8.69 9.72
C ALA A 21 -4.13 -9.12 8.55
N SER A 22 -4.97 -8.21 8.05
CA SER A 22 -5.85 -8.46 6.91
C SER A 22 -5.07 -8.59 5.61
N SER A 23 -4.07 -7.72 5.40
CA SER A 23 -3.19 -7.75 4.24
C SER A 23 -2.37 -9.04 4.17
N ASN A 24 -1.90 -9.54 5.31
CA ASN A 24 -1.15 -10.79 5.35
C ASN A 24 -2.01 -11.99 4.92
N ARG A 25 -3.27 -12.09 5.36
CA ARG A 25 -4.16 -13.18 4.92
C ARG A 25 -4.36 -13.16 3.40
N ILE A 26 -4.62 -11.98 2.83
CA ILE A 26 -4.80 -11.80 1.39
C ILE A 26 -3.52 -12.19 0.65
N TRP A 27 -2.37 -11.74 1.16
CA TRP A 27 -1.07 -12.08 0.59
C TRP A 27 -0.80 -13.59 0.57
N GLN A 28 -1.10 -14.32 1.65
CA GLN A 28 -0.86 -15.77 1.69
C GLN A 28 -1.70 -16.51 0.64
N ALA A 29 -2.95 -16.10 0.41
CA ALA A 29 -3.80 -16.68 -0.63
C ALA A 29 -3.22 -16.41 -2.03
N LEU A 30 -2.93 -15.14 -2.34
CA LEU A 30 -2.37 -14.73 -3.63
C LEU A 30 -1.02 -15.40 -3.91
N LYS A 31 -0.17 -15.53 -2.89
CA LYS A 31 1.15 -16.14 -3.00
C LYS A 31 1.05 -17.58 -3.51
N GLY A 32 0.14 -18.38 -2.94
CA GLY A 32 -0.09 -19.75 -3.38
C GLY A 32 -0.55 -19.83 -4.82
N ASP A 33 -1.51 -18.98 -5.20
CA ASP A 33 -2.10 -18.99 -6.54
C ASP A 33 -1.09 -18.57 -7.64
N VAL A 34 -0.21 -17.63 -7.35
CA VAL A 34 0.74 -17.07 -8.35
C VAL A 34 2.05 -17.86 -8.42
N PHE A 35 2.57 -18.31 -7.27
CA PHE A 35 3.90 -18.93 -7.20
C PHE A 35 3.88 -20.45 -7.02
N GLY A 36 2.76 -21.03 -6.57
CA GLY A 36 2.69 -22.44 -6.18
C GLY A 36 3.72 -22.76 -5.10
N ASP A 37 4.44 -23.86 -5.30
CA ASP A 37 5.48 -24.35 -4.37
C ASP A 37 6.86 -23.69 -4.56
N ARG A 38 7.00 -22.71 -5.47
CA ARG A 38 8.29 -22.05 -5.71
C ARG A 38 8.72 -21.22 -4.51
N ALA A 39 9.97 -21.41 -4.09
CA ALA A 39 10.56 -20.61 -3.02
C ALA A 39 10.69 -19.13 -3.47
N ILE A 40 10.19 -18.21 -2.64
CA ILE A 40 10.41 -16.77 -2.82
C ILE A 40 11.65 -16.37 -2.02
N LEU A 41 12.71 -16.02 -2.72
CA LEU A 41 13.93 -15.50 -2.12
C LEU A 41 13.77 -14.00 -1.87
N VAL A 42 14.00 -13.58 -0.63
CA VAL A 42 14.01 -12.16 -0.25
C VAL A 42 15.40 -11.60 -0.58
N ASP A 43 15.44 -10.35 -1.04
CA ASP A 43 16.69 -9.61 -1.30
C ASP A 43 17.58 -10.20 -2.39
N SER A 44 16.98 -10.79 -3.44
CA SER A 44 17.72 -11.27 -4.62
C SER A 44 18.27 -10.15 -5.50
N GLY A 45 17.84 -8.90 -5.27
CA GLY A 45 18.17 -7.74 -6.11
C GLY A 45 17.51 -7.75 -7.50
N VAL A 46 16.65 -8.73 -7.80
CA VAL A 46 15.96 -8.86 -9.10
C VAL A 46 14.87 -7.81 -9.27
N VAL A 47 14.17 -7.48 -8.19
CA VAL A 47 13.06 -6.50 -8.20
C VAL A 47 13.36 -5.38 -7.22
N THR A 48 13.30 -4.14 -7.69
CA THR A 48 13.39 -2.93 -6.86
C THR A 48 12.09 -2.15 -6.96
N ILE A 49 11.53 -1.75 -5.82
CA ILE A 49 10.29 -0.99 -5.73
C ILE A 49 10.60 0.34 -5.05
N GLU A 50 10.33 1.44 -5.76
CA GLU A 50 10.39 2.79 -5.20
C GLU A 50 8.97 3.33 -5.03
N ALA A 51 8.66 3.79 -3.83
CA ALA A 51 7.38 4.38 -3.51
C ALA A 51 7.55 5.47 -2.43
N PRO A 52 6.71 6.51 -2.41
CA PRO A 52 6.77 7.53 -1.39
C PRO A 52 6.44 6.94 -0.02
N LYS A 53 7.18 7.33 1.01
CA LYS A 53 6.94 6.91 2.40
C LYS A 53 5.49 7.17 2.86
N ARG A 54 4.91 8.28 2.39
CA ARG A 54 3.53 8.67 2.59
C ARG A 54 3.00 9.24 1.30
N ALA A 55 1.92 8.68 0.77
CA ALA A 55 1.22 9.26 -0.35
C ALA A 55 0.51 10.55 0.09
N GLN A 56 0.54 11.57 -0.77
CA GLN A 56 -0.19 12.82 -0.58
C GLN A 56 -1.71 12.60 -0.68
N ASP A 57 -2.11 11.68 -1.56
CA ASP A 57 -3.48 11.20 -1.73
C ASP A 57 -3.48 9.67 -1.63
N ALA A 58 -4.33 9.10 -0.78
CA ALA A 58 -4.43 7.65 -0.63
C ALA A 58 -5.14 6.98 -1.83
N ALA A 59 -5.88 7.74 -2.64
CA ALA A 59 -6.50 7.24 -3.86
C ALA A 59 -5.50 7.10 -5.02
N ILE A 60 -4.40 7.86 -5.00
CA ILE A 60 -3.40 7.87 -6.08
C ILE A 60 -2.00 7.82 -5.48
N VAL A 61 -1.30 6.71 -5.70
CA VAL A 61 0.07 6.50 -5.22
C VAL A 61 0.98 6.17 -6.40
N PRO A 62 2.00 7.01 -6.70
CA PRO A 62 3.01 6.65 -7.69
C PRO A 62 3.92 5.56 -7.12
N VAL A 63 4.16 4.51 -7.92
CA VAL A 63 5.06 3.40 -7.59
C VAL A 63 5.87 3.06 -8.82
N ASP A 64 7.19 3.06 -8.68
CA ASP A 64 8.12 2.65 -9.73
C ASP A 64 8.64 1.24 -9.43
N ILE A 65 8.63 0.38 -10.45
CA ILE A 65 9.06 -1.02 -10.35
C ILE A 65 10.15 -1.27 -11.40
N TYR A 66 11.31 -1.69 -10.93
CA TYR A 66 12.45 -2.06 -11.77
C TYR A 66 12.71 -3.56 -11.67
N ILE A 67 13.03 -4.17 -12.81
CA ILE A 67 13.39 -5.59 -12.91
C ILE A 67 14.76 -5.69 -13.56
N ASP A 68 15.70 -6.36 -12.91
CA ASP A 68 17.00 -6.67 -13.47
C ASP A 68 17.01 -8.11 -14.04
N PRO A 69 16.84 -8.27 -15.37
CA PRO A 69 16.81 -9.59 -15.99
C PRO A 69 18.16 -10.31 -15.94
N ALA A 70 19.27 -9.61 -15.70
CA ALA A 70 20.59 -10.25 -15.60
C ALA A 70 20.80 -10.96 -14.24
N LYS A 71 19.95 -10.67 -13.25
CA LYS A 71 19.97 -11.30 -11.92
C LYS A 71 18.88 -12.37 -11.73
N ALA A 72 17.99 -12.51 -12.70
CA ALA A 72 16.79 -13.37 -12.64
C ALA A 72 17.10 -14.86 -12.85
#